data_AF-A0A554KBC1-F1
#
_entry.id   AF-A0A554KBC1-F1
#
_cell.length_a   1.000
_cell.length_b   1.000
_cell.length_c   1.000
_cell.angle_alpha   90.00
_cell.angle_beta   90.00
_cell.angle_gamma   90.00
#
_symmetry.space_group_name_H-M   'P 1'
#
loop_
_entity.id
_entity.type
_entity.pdbx_description
1 polymer ?
#
loop_
_entity_poly.entity_id
_entity_poly.type
_entity_poly.pdbx_seq_one_letter_code
_entity_poly.pdbx_strand_id
1 'polypeptide(L)'
;MKYKERLLALKLRKNGLSYKEILKKIEVSKSTLSIWLREVELTTEQKNRLLGKMDKMRYELAKSKVADRKKRTEEIIMRAKKEVKTFNKDPLFFVGLALYWAEGAKNPVESVKFANSDEKMILLMIKWLRKICRVPEKKFKIHIHMHTLHCREDIIEYWSKITQVPPGQFYKPYIKPTSLGQRKNILYNGTCSIIIHDKNLFRKIMGWKLGLQEYFGVDILS
;
A
#
# COMPACT_ATOMS: atom_id res chain seq x y z
N MET A 1 48.15 20.68 13.89
CA MET A 1 47.56 19.32 13.86
C MET A 1 47.41 18.81 15.30
N LYS A 2 46.19 18.48 15.75
CA LYS A 2 45.91 17.95 17.10
C LYS A 2 46.17 16.44 17.17
N TYR A 3 47.45 16.05 17.04
CA TYR A 3 47.85 14.65 16.85
C TYR A 3 47.56 13.77 18.08
N LYS A 4 47.81 14.30 19.30
CA LYS A 4 47.55 13.60 20.56
C LYS A 4 46.06 13.32 20.75
N GLU A 5 45.22 14.29 20.44
CA GLU A 5 43.77 14.20 20.52
C GLU A 5 43.20 13.21 19.51
N ARG A 6 43.75 13.15 18.29
CA ARG A 6 43.37 12.16 17.28
C ARG A 6 43.67 10.74 17.74
N LEU A 7 44.86 10.48 18.27
CA LEU A 7 45.24 9.16 18.79
C LEU A 7 44.34 8.73 19.97
N LEU A 8 44.06 9.66 20.88
CA LEU A 8 43.17 9.40 22.01
C LEU A 8 41.74 9.13 21.54
N ALA A 9 41.23 9.90 20.58
CA ALA A 9 39.90 9.70 19.99
C ALA A 9 39.77 8.31 19.35
N LEU A 10 40.79 7.87 18.59
CA LEU A 10 40.82 6.54 17.98
C LEU A 10 40.78 5.43 19.04
N LYS A 11 41.59 5.55 20.10
CA LYS A 11 41.61 4.59 21.22
C LYS A 11 40.25 4.52 21.92
N LEU A 12 39.67 5.67 22.24
CA LEU A 12 38.36 5.73 22.90
C LEU A 12 37.24 5.16 22.01
N ARG A 13 37.29 5.42 20.70
CA ARG A 13 36.32 4.90 19.75
C ARG A 13 36.44 3.38 19.60
N LYS A 14 37.66 2.84 19.47
CA LYS A 14 37.92 1.38 19.45
C LYS A 14 37.46 0.68 20.73
N ASN A 15 37.42 1.39 21.85
CA ASN A 15 36.86 0.91 23.12
C ASN A 15 35.31 1.01 23.20
N GLY A 16 34.65 1.37 22.09
CA GLY A 16 33.19 1.37 21.98
C GLY A 16 32.49 2.63 22.48
N LEU A 17 33.19 3.74 22.71
CA LEU A 17 32.56 5.00 23.11
C LEU A 17 31.88 5.71 21.93
N SER A 18 30.76 6.37 22.20
CA SER A 18 30.04 7.25 21.28
C SER A 18 30.77 8.57 21.06
N TYR A 19 30.43 9.26 19.98
CA TYR A 19 31.01 10.58 19.69
C TYR A 19 30.71 11.57 20.82
N LYS A 20 29.52 11.49 21.44
CA LYS A 20 29.14 12.33 22.59
C LYS A 20 30.02 12.06 23.82
N GLU A 21 30.35 10.80 24.10
CA GLU A 21 31.23 10.44 25.22
C GLU A 21 32.69 10.86 24.96
N ILE A 22 33.15 10.81 23.71
CA ILE A 22 34.51 11.23 23.34
C ILE A 22 34.65 12.76 23.42
N LEU A 23 33.63 13.51 22.97
CA LEU A 23 33.61 14.98 23.05
C LEU A 23 33.60 15.51 24.49
N LYS A 24 33.21 14.70 25.49
CA LYS A 24 33.37 15.06 26.91
C LYS A 24 34.81 14.95 27.41
N LYS A 25 35.68 14.22 26.69
CA LYS A 25 37.06 13.92 27.10
C LYS A 25 38.10 14.64 26.24
N ILE A 26 37.69 15.15 25.08
CA ILE A 26 38.58 15.76 24.10
C ILE A 26 37.91 17.01 23.56
N GLU A 27 38.63 18.13 23.60
CA GLU A 27 38.14 19.43 23.16
C GLU A 27 38.40 19.66 21.66
N VAL A 28 37.51 19.09 20.84
CA VAL A 28 37.50 19.23 19.38
C VAL A 28 36.08 19.43 18.86
N SER A 29 35.95 20.04 17.69
CA SER A 29 34.63 20.15 17.06
C SER A 29 34.10 18.77 16.65
N LYS A 30 32.77 18.63 16.63
CA LYS A 30 32.08 17.41 16.17
C LYS A 30 32.46 17.03 14.73
N SER A 31 32.67 18.01 13.86
CA SER A 31 33.10 17.81 12.48
C SER A 31 34.49 17.18 12.40
N THR A 32 35.43 17.69 13.20
CA THR A 32 36.80 17.14 13.31
C THR A 32 36.78 15.69 13.79
N LEU A 33 36.01 15.41 14.84
CA LEU A 33 35.89 14.06 15.39
C LEU A 33 35.28 13.07 14.38
N SER A 34 34.28 13.51 13.60
CA SER A 34 33.65 12.70 12.56
C SER A 34 34.64 12.31 11.45
N ILE A 35 35.51 13.24 11.05
CA ILE A 35 36.55 12.96 10.04
C ILE A 35 37.56 11.92 10.57
N TRP A 36 38.02 12.08 11.81
CA TRP A 36 39.03 11.19 12.39
C TRP A 36 38.55 9.76 12.63
N LEU A 37 37.27 9.59 12.94
CA LEU A 37 36.70 8.31 13.35
C LEU A 37 35.90 7.61 12.24
N ARG A 38 35.87 8.18 11.03
CA ARG A 38 35.05 7.69 9.90
C ARG A 38 35.32 6.23 9.56
N GLU A 39 36.57 5.81 9.63
CA GLU A 39 37.03 4.46 9.25
C GLU A 39 37.06 3.48 10.43
N VAL A 40 36.71 3.92 11.64
CA VAL A 40 36.72 3.04 12.81
C VAL A 40 35.43 2.24 12.87
N GLU A 41 35.53 0.98 12.50
CA GLU A 41 34.44 0.01 12.67
C GLU A 41 34.30 -0.41 14.14
N LEU A 42 33.06 -0.45 14.62
CA LEU A 42 32.72 -1.00 15.93
C LEU A 42 32.24 -2.44 15.79
N THR A 43 32.53 -3.26 16.80
CA THR A 43 31.99 -4.62 16.88
C THR A 43 30.47 -4.60 17.07
N THR A 44 29.80 -5.71 16.76
CA THR A 44 28.35 -5.87 16.98
C THR A 44 27.96 -5.58 18.43
N GLU A 45 28.76 -6.04 19.40
CA GLU A 45 28.54 -5.77 20.83
C GLU A 45 28.67 -4.29 21.19
N GLN A 46 29.66 -3.58 20.64
CA GLN A 46 29.84 -2.15 20.86
C GLN A 46 28.75 -1.34 20.20
N LYS A 47 28.34 -1.67 18.96
CA LYS A 47 27.17 -1.09 18.30
C LYS A 47 25.92 -1.31 19.16
N ASN A 48 25.75 -2.52 19.68
CA ASN A 48 24.66 -2.87 20.59
C ASN A 48 24.75 -2.09 21.92
N ARG A 49 25.92 -1.80 22.47
CA ARG A 49 26.06 -0.99 23.69
C ARG A 49 25.63 0.46 23.46
N LEU A 50 25.96 0.98 22.27
CA LEU A 50 25.68 2.37 21.89
C LEU A 50 24.24 2.60 21.44
N LEU A 51 23.55 1.55 20.99
CA LEU A 51 22.09 1.56 20.86
C LEU A 51 21.49 1.59 22.27
N GLY A 52 20.82 2.69 22.62
CA GLY A 52 20.14 2.79 23.91
C GLY A 52 19.13 1.66 24.07
N LYS A 53 18.87 1.21 25.32
CA LYS A 53 17.86 0.17 25.61
C LYS A 53 16.51 0.48 24.94
N MET A 54 16.14 1.76 24.86
CA MET A 54 14.93 2.24 24.18
C MET A 54 14.97 2.07 22.66
N ASP A 55 16.11 2.27 22.00
CA ASP A 55 16.25 2.13 20.54
C ASP A 55 16.23 0.67 20.12
N LYS A 56 16.86 -0.22 20.91
CA LYS A 56 16.73 -1.67 20.73
C LYS A 56 15.31 -2.15 20.93
N MET A 57 14.66 -1.73 22.01
CA MET A 57 13.26 -2.10 22.26
C MET A 57 12.35 -1.62 21.14
N ARG A 58 12.53 -0.39 20.64
CA ARG A 58 11.78 0.13 19.48
C ARG A 58 12.06 -0.67 18.21
N TYR A 59 13.31 -1.03 17.95
CA TYR A 59 13.69 -1.86 16.81
C TYR A 59 13.04 -3.25 16.87
N GLU A 60 13.14 -3.95 18.01
CA GLU A 60 12.55 -5.27 18.20
C GLU A 60 11.02 -5.23 18.13
N LEU A 61 10.38 -4.21 18.71
CA LEU A 61 8.94 -3.98 18.56
C LEU A 61 8.54 -3.74 17.11
N ALA A 62 9.32 -2.96 16.35
CA ALA A 62 9.06 -2.73 14.93
C ALA A 62 9.20 -4.03 14.12
N LYS A 63 10.25 -4.81 14.38
CA LYS A 63 10.50 -6.12 13.76
C LYS A 63 9.37 -7.11 14.06
N SER A 64 8.95 -7.20 15.31
CA SER A 64 7.82 -8.03 15.75
C SER A 64 6.52 -7.63 15.03
N LYS A 65 6.21 -6.33 14.97
CA LYS A 65 5.03 -5.82 14.23
C LYS A 65 5.06 -6.16 12.74
N VAL A 66 6.25 -6.18 12.11
CA VAL A 66 6.41 -6.58 10.71
C VAL A 66 6.14 -8.09 10.55
N ALA A 67 6.71 -8.92 11.43
CA ALA A 67 6.48 -10.36 11.43
C ALA A 67 4.99 -10.71 11.64
N ASP A 68 4.34 -10.08 12.63
CA ASP A 68 2.91 -10.25 12.89
C ASP A 68 2.05 -9.86 11.69
N ARG A 69 2.40 -8.76 11.02
CA ARG A 69 1.69 -8.31 9.81
C ARG A 69 1.84 -9.31 8.68
N LYS A 70 3.04 -9.86 8.48
CA LYS A 70 3.29 -10.88 7.46
C LYS A 70 2.44 -12.12 7.73
N LYS A 71 2.49 -12.64 8.96
CA LYS A 71 1.71 -13.80 9.39
C LYS A 71 0.21 -13.60 9.17
N ARG A 72 -0.35 -12.48 9.64
CA ARG A 72 -1.78 -12.15 9.42
C ARG A 72 -2.16 -12.06 7.94
N THR A 73 -1.25 -11.56 7.10
CA THR A 73 -1.48 -11.44 5.66
C THR A 73 -1.53 -12.81 5.00
N GLU A 74 -0.57 -13.68 5.34
CA GLU A 74 -0.54 -15.08 4.89
C GLU A 74 -1.80 -15.84 5.33
N GLU A 75 -2.24 -15.68 6.58
CA GLU A 75 -3.47 -16.29 7.09
C GLU A 75 -4.72 -15.85 6.30
N ILE A 76 -4.88 -14.55 6.02
CA ILE A 76 -5.99 -14.03 5.23
C ILE A 76 -5.97 -14.62 3.81
N ILE A 77 -4.81 -14.62 3.16
CA ILE A 77 -4.65 -15.13 1.80
C ILE A 77 -4.95 -16.64 1.74
N MET A 78 -4.35 -17.42 2.64
CA MET A 78 -4.52 -18.88 2.67
C MET A 78 -5.95 -19.29 2.97
N ARG A 79 -6.63 -18.56 3.87
CA ARG A 79 -8.06 -18.76 4.12
C ARG A 79 -8.88 -18.45 2.87
N ALA A 80 -8.65 -17.31 2.23
CA ALA A 80 -9.38 -16.90 1.04
C ALA A 80 -9.19 -17.88 -0.12
N LYS A 81 -7.96 -18.38 -0.36
CA LYS A 81 -7.71 -19.41 -1.39
C LYS A 81 -8.66 -20.61 -1.25
N LYS A 82 -8.87 -21.11 -0.03
CA LYS A 82 -9.76 -22.25 0.26
C LYS A 82 -11.24 -21.91 0.05
N GLU A 83 -11.65 -20.66 0.25
CA GLU A 83 -13.04 -20.22 0.08
C GLU A 83 -13.51 -20.31 -1.38
N VAL A 84 -12.62 -20.29 -2.38
CA VAL A 84 -13.01 -20.35 -3.80
C VAL A 84 -13.90 -21.56 -4.10
N LYS A 85 -13.58 -22.72 -3.51
CA LYS A 85 -14.36 -23.96 -3.70
C LYS A 85 -15.80 -23.84 -3.17
N THR A 86 -16.04 -22.98 -2.19
CA THR A 86 -17.39 -22.74 -1.63
C THR A 86 -18.27 -21.88 -2.53
N PHE A 87 -17.67 -21.13 -3.45
CA PHE A 87 -18.37 -20.29 -4.42
C PHE A 87 -18.54 -20.95 -5.80
N ASN A 88 -18.26 -22.25 -5.93
CA ASN A 88 -18.25 -22.94 -7.23
C ASN A 88 -19.56 -22.89 -8.02
N LYS A 89 -20.69 -22.65 -7.34
CA LYS A 89 -22.03 -22.49 -7.94
C LYS A 89 -22.52 -21.03 -7.97
N ASP A 90 -21.67 -20.05 -7.67
CA ASP A 90 -22.03 -18.63 -7.70
C ASP A 90 -21.35 -17.93 -8.90
N PRO A 91 -22.05 -17.75 -10.03
CA PRO A 91 -21.50 -17.07 -11.20
C PRO A 91 -21.05 -15.64 -10.89
N LEU A 92 -21.73 -14.95 -9.96
CA LEU A 92 -21.38 -13.56 -9.61
C LEU A 92 -20.00 -13.52 -8.95
N PHE A 93 -19.66 -14.50 -8.11
CA PHE A 93 -18.33 -14.60 -7.51
C PHE A 93 -17.24 -14.62 -8.59
N PHE A 94 -17.35 -15.54 -9.55
CA PHE A 94 -16.35 -15.72 -10.60
C PHE A 94 -16.25 -14.51 -11.53
N VAL A 95 -17.40 -13.99 -11.98
CA VAL A 95 -17.43 -12.82 -12.88
C VAL A 95 -16.81 -11.61 -12.21
N GLY A 96 -17.20 -11.29 -10.96
CA GLY A 96 -16.64 -10.14 -10.26
C GLY A 96 -15.16 -10.29 -9.93
N LEU A 97 -14.71 -11.50 -9.58
CA LEU A 97 -13.30 -11.77 -9.33
C LEU A 97 -12.45 -11.67 -10.62
N ALA A 98 -12.94 -12.19 -11.73
CA ALA A 98 -12.27 -12.09 -13.04
C ALA A 98 -12.18 -10.63 -13.51
N LEU A 99 -13.27 -9.87 -13.38
CA LEU A 99 -13.28 -8.43 -13.68
C LEU A 99 -12.30 -7.67 -12.80
N TYR A 100 -12.28 -7.96 -11.49
CA TYR A 100 -11.31 -7.34 -10.60
C TYR A 100 -9.86 -7.73 -10.92
N TRP A 101 -9.62 -8.95 -11.38
CA TRP A 101 -8.29 -9.35 -11.82
C TRP A 101 -7.85 -8.60 -13.09
N ALA A 102 -8.78 -8.33 -14.01
CA ALA A 102 -8.51 -7.59 -15.24
C ALA A 102 -8.32 -6.07 -15.01
N GLU A 103 -9.24 -5.43 -14.29
CA GLU A 103 -9.35 -3.95 -14.20
C GLU A 103 -9.04 -3.40 -12.78
N GLY A 104 -8.86 -4.28 -11.79
CA GLY A 104 -8.60 -3.89 -10.41
C GLY A 104 -7.19 -3.34 -10.22
N ALA A 105 -7.06 -2.30 -9.39
CA ALA A 105 -5.76 -1.65 -9.19
C ALA A 105 -4.82 -2.48 -8.30
N LYS A 106 -3.62 -2.76 -8.81
CA LYS A 106 -2.48 -3.22 -8.01
C LYS A 106 -1.79 -2.01 -7.41
N ASN A 107 -2.07 -1.71 -6.13
CA ASN A 107 -1.54 -0.51 -5.48
C ASN A 107 -0.85 -0.82 -4.14
N PRO A 108 0.23 -0.08 -3.78
CA PRO A 108 0.98 -0.31 -2.55
C PRO A 108 0.20 0.02 -1.27
N VAL A 109 -0.91 0.77 -1.41
CA VAL A 109 -1.78 1.14 -0.30
C VAL A 109 -2.71 -0.01 0.10
N GLU A 110 -2.79 -1.07 -0.71
CA GLU A 110 -3.67 -2.24 -0.51
C GLU A 110 -5.15 -1.85 -0.37
N SER A 111 -5.59 -0.92 -1.21
CA SER A 111 -7.01 -0.52 -1.30
C SER A 111 -7.69 -1.25 -2.45
N VAL A 112 -8.96 -1.64 -2.28
CA VAL A 112 -9.75 -2.21 -3.37
C VAL A 112 -10.19 -1.06 -4.26
N LYS A 113 -9.64 -0.99 -5.47
CA LYS A 113 -10.04 -0.01 -6.48
C LYS A 113 -10.40 -0.71 -7.78
N PHE A 114 -11.50 -0.31 -8.38
CA PHE A 114 -11.95 -0.75 -9.70
C PHE A 114 -12.42 0.49 -10.45
N ALA A 115 -11.98 0.69 -11.70
CA ALA A 115 -12.35 1.84 -12.49
C ALA A 115 -12.82 1.42 -13.88
N ASN A 116 -13.91 2.00 -14.36
CA ASN A 116 -14.40 1.78 -15.71
C ASN A 116 -15.31 2.95 -16.15
N SER A 117 -15.45 3.16 -17.45
CA SER A 117 -16.41 4.13 -18.00
C SER A 117 -17.76 3.50 -18.35
N ASP A 118 -17.84 2.17 -18.47
CA ASP A 118 -19.10 1.45 -18.68
C ASP A 118 -19.89 1.34 -17.37
N GLU A 119 -21.12 1.84 -17.40
CA GLU A 119 -22.02 1.92 -16.24
C GLU A 119 -22.47 0.54 -15.75
N LYS A 120 -22.71 -0.40 -16.67
CA LYS A 120 -23.12 -1.76 -16.36
C LYS A 120 -21.98 -2.54 -15.71
N MET A 121 -20.74 -2.32 -16.14
CA MET A 121 -19.56 -2.89 -15.49
C MET A 121 -19.40 -2.35 -14.05
N ILE A 122 -19.58 -1.04 -13.85
CA ILE A 122 -19.54 -0.43 -12.51
C ILE A 122 -20.65 -0.99 -11.61
N LEU A 123 -21.89 -1.07 -12.12
CA LEU A 123 -23.03 -1.65 -11.39
C LEU A 123 -22.77 -3.11 -10.99
N LEU A 124 -22.23 -3.91 -11.90
CA LEU A 124 -21.89 -5.30 -11.66
C LEU A 124 -20.84 -5.42 -10.55
N MET A 125 -19.81 -4.56 -10.57
CA MET A 125 -18.79 -4.55 -9.53
C MET A 125 -19.32 -4.08 -8.17
N ILE A 126 -20.19 -3.08 -8.12
CA ILE A 126 -20.87 -2.69 -6.89
C ILE A 126 -21.72 -3.84 -6.34
N LYS A 127 -22.48 -4.53 -7.20
CA LYS A 127 -23.28 -5.69 -6.81
C LYS A 127 -22.40 -6.81 -6.25
N TRP A 128 -21.25 -7.08 -6.88
CA TRP A 128 -20.28 -8.05 -6.37
C TRP A 128 -19.70 -7.64 -5.01
N LEU A 129 -19.28 -6.37 -4.85
CA LEU A 129 -18.77 -5.86 -3.58
C LEU A 129 -19.82 -5.92 -2.45
N ARG A 130 -21.09 -5.63 -2.75
CA ARG A 130 -22.19 -5.72 -1.78
C ARG A 130 -22.53 -7.16 -1.42
N LYS A 131 -22.72 -8.03 -2.42
CA LYS A 131 -23.25 -9.39 -2.21
C LYS A 131 -22.19 -10.42 -1.83
N ILE A 132 -21.05 -10.40 -2.51
CA ILE A 132 -19.98 -11.39 -2.32
C ILE A 132 -19.00 -10.89 -1.25
N CYS A 133 -18.50 -9.66 -1.40
CA CYS A 133 -17.51 -9.11 -0.47
C CYS A 133 -18.14 -8.56 0.81
N ARG A 134 -19.48 -8.44 0.88
CA ARG A 134 -20.23 -7.93 2.04
C ARG A 134 -19.71 -6.58 2.55
N VAL A 135 -19.34 -5.70 1.62
CA VAL A 135 -18.81 -4.37 1.94
C VAL A 135 -19.94 -3.51 2.56
N PRO A 136 -19.75 -2.92 3.75
CA PRO A 136 -20.70 -1.98 4.33
C PRO A 136 -20.86 -0.72 3.47
N GLU A 137 -22.09 -0.22 3.31
CA GLU A 137 -22.40 0.93 2.44
C GLU A 137 -21.53 2.16 2.74
N LYS A 138 -21.27 2.46 4.02
CA LYS A 138 -20.42 3.58 4.45
C LYS A 138 -18.96 3.52 3.96
N LYS A 139 -18.48 2.35 3.54
CA LYS A 139 -17.11 2.16 3.05
C LYS A 139 -16.96 2.46 1.56
N PHE A 140 -18.05 2.54 0.80
CA PHE A 140 -17.97 2.88 -0.62
C PHE A 140 -17.47 4.32 -0.78
N LYS A 141 -16.44 4.53 -1.59
CA LYS A 141 -16.05 5.85 -2.05
C LYS A 141 -16.00 5.83 -3.56
N ILE A 142 -16.47 6.90 -4.20
CA ILE A 142 -16.43 7.04 -5.65
C ILE A 142 -15.53 8.21 -6.02
N HIS A 143 -14.68 8.02 -7.02
CA HIS A 143 -13.91 9.10 -7.62
C HIS A 143 -14.12 9.11 -9.13
N ILE A 144 -14.48 10.26 -9.67
CA ILE A 144 -14.81 10.39 -11.09
C ILE A 144 -13.69 11.17 -11.77
N HIS A 145 -13.17 10.59 -12.84
CA HIS A 145 -12.15 11.22 -13.68
C HIS A 145 -12.80 11.68 -14.98
N MET A 146 -12.64 12.97 -15.29
CA MET A 146 -13.16 13.59 -16.50
C MET A 146 -12.04 14.29 -17.27
N HIS A 147 -12.33 14.61 -18.53
CA HIS A 147 -11.49 15.45 -19.37
C HIS A 147 -12.10 16.83 -19.52
N THR A 148 -11.27 17.87 -19.68
CA THR A 148 -11.73 19.27 -19.80
C THR A 148 -12.79 19.48 -20.87
N LEU A 149 -12.75 18.73 -21.99
CA LEU A 149 -13.72 18.83 -23.09
C LEU A 149 -15.10 18.24 -22.79
N HIS A 150 -15.21 17.42 -21.73
CA HIS A 150 -16.42 16.65 -21.41
C HIS A 150 -16.77 16.80 -19.93
N CYS A 151 -16.46 17.97 -19.34
CA CYS A 151 -16.85 18.25 -17.98
C CYS A 151 -18.37 18.48 -17.94
N ARG A 152 -19.03 17.79 -17.03
CA ARG A 152 -20.46 17.98 -16.73
C ARG A 152 -20.63 18.26 -15.25
N GLU A 153 -21.49 19.21 -14.95
CA GLU A 153 -21.70 19.70 -13.58
C GLU A 153 -22.46 18.68 -12.72
N ASP A 154 -23.37 17.92 -13.33
CA ASP A 154 -24.24 16.92 -12.70
C ASP A 154 -23.61 15.52 -12.61
N ILE A 155 -22.28 15.41 -12.77
CA ILE A 155 -21.60 14.11 -12.88
C ILE A 155 -21.75 13.26 -11.60
N ILE A 156 -21.78 13.91 -10.44
CA ILE A 156 -21.90 13.23 -9.15
C ILE A 156 -23.31 12.67 -9.00
N GLU A 157 -24.34 13.47 -9.30
CA GLU A 157 -25.74 13.09 -9.25
C GLU A 157 -26.02 11.93 -10.21
N TYR A 158 -25.45 12.00 -11.42
CA TYR A 158 -25.53 10.95 -12.43
C TYR A 158 -25.02 9.60 -11.91
N TRP A 159 -23.78 9.57 -11.44
CA TRP A 159 -23.18 8.34 -10.94
C TRP A 159 -23.79 7.91 -9.60
N SER A 160 -24.26 8.85 -8.77
CA SER A 160 -24.98 8.54 -7.53
C SER A 160 -26.28 7.77 -7.82
N LYS A 161 -27.07 8.21 -8.81
CA LYS A 161 -28.28 7.52 -9.26
C LYS A 161 -27.99 6.11 -9.78
N ILE A 162 -26.90 5.92 -10.51
CA ILE A 162 -26.51 4.60 -11.02
C ILE A 162 -26.02 3.71 -9.87
N THR A 163 -25.01 4.15 -9.14
CA THR A 163 -24.31 3.35 -8.12
C THR A 163 -25.13 3.12 -6.85
N GLN A 164 -26.15 3.95 -6.63
CA GLN A 164 -26.89 4.03 -5.36
C GLN A 164 -25.96 4.32 -4.18
N VAL A 165 -24.88 5.08 -4.43
CA VAL A 165 -23.97 5.60 -3.41
C VAL A 165 -24.33 7.08 -3.19
N PRO A 166 -24.47 7.56 -1.95
CA PRO A 166 -24.85 8.95 -1.72
C PRO A 166 -23.75 9.93 -2.14
N PRO A 167 -24.09 11.15 -2.62
CA PRO A 167 -23.12 12.15 -3.07
C PRO A 167 -22.01 12.47 -2.04
N GLY A 168 -22.33 12.43 -0.74
CA GLY A 168 -21.34 12.64 0.34
C GLY A 168 -20.24 11.58 0.44
N GLN A 169 -20.33 10.50 -0.34
CA GLN A 169 -19.30 9.47 -0.48
C GLN A 169 -18.46 9.62 -1.76
N PHE A 170 -18.69 10.67 -2.55
CA PHE A 170 -17.90 11.00 -3.74
C PHE A 170 -16.75 11.92 -3.36
N TYR A 171 -15.58 11.67 -3.95
CA TYR A 171 -14.49 12.64 -3.96
C TYR A 171 -14.75 13.73 -4.99
N LYS A 172 -14.11 14.90 -4.81
CA LYS A 172 -14.12 15.96 -5.82
C LYS A 172 -13.67 15.36 -7.17
N PRO A 173 -14.45 15.50 -8.26
CA PRO A 173 -14.09 14.97 -9.56
C PRO A 173 -12.73 15.52 -10.02
N TYR A 174 -11.91 14.63 -10.57
CA TYR A 174 -10.61 15.00 -11.12
C TYR A 174 -10.74 15.31 -12.60
N ILE A 175 -10.44 16.56 -12.97
CA ILE A 175 -10.50 17.04 -14.36
C ILE A 175 -9.08 17.05 -14.92
N LYS A 176 -8.82 16.18 -15.91
CA LYS A 176 -7.54 16.11 -16.60
C LYS A 176 -7.55 17.04 -17.83
N PRO A 177 -6.51 17.88 -18.02
CA PRO A 177 -6.33 18.61 -19.27
C PRO A 177 -6.28 17.66 -20.46
N THR A 178 -6.98 17.99 -21.53
CA THR A 178 -6.96 17.20 -22.76
C THR A 178 -5.78 17.65 -23.63
N SER A 179 -4.87 16.75 -23.99
CA SER A 179 -3.90 17.02 -25.04
C SER A 179 -4.61 16.93 -26.40
N LEU A 180 -4.51 17.99 -27.21
CA LEU A 180 -5.25 18.25 -28.46
C LEU A 180 -4.97 17.25 -29.62
N GLY A 181 -4.42 16.06 -29.34
CA GLY A 181 -3.91 15.16 -30.36
C GLY A 181 -4.76 13.95 -30.70
N GLN A 182 -5.24 13.15 -29.74
CA GLN A 182 -5.51 11.73 -30.05
C GLN A 182 -6.52 11.00 -29.14
N ARG A 183 -7.73 11.52 -28.92
CA ARG A 183 -8.80 10.69 -28.35
C ARG A 183 -10.11 10.84 -29.11
N LYS A 184 -10.38 9.87 -30.00
CA LYS A 184 -11.66 9.69 -30.69
C LYS A 184 -12.74 9.11 -29.78
N ASN A 185 -12.36 8.43 -28.68
CA ASN A 185 -13.30 7.85 -27.73
C ASN A 185 -13.75 8.90 -26.71
N ILE A 186 -14.95 9.41 -26.93
CA ILE A 186 -15.59 10.40 -26.06
C ILE A 186 -16.24 9.67 -24.88
N LEU A 187 -15.74 9.94 -23.67
CA LEU A 187 -16.31 9.43 -22.42
C LEU A 187 -17.16 10.52 -21.77
N TYR A 188 -18.38 10.73 -22.28
CA TYR A 188 -19.31 11.75 -21.79
C TYR A 188 -19.61 11.66 -20.29
N ASN A 189 -19.53 10.45 -19.73
CA ASN A 189 -19.80 10.17 -18.32
C ASN A 189 -18.50 10.01 -17.51
N GLY A 190 -17.35 10.35 -18.09
CA GLY A 190 -16.04 10.17 -17.46
C GLY A 190 -15.72 8.69 -17.18
N THR A 191 -14.76 8.47 -16.29
CA THR A 191 -14.42 7.16 -15.73
C THR A 191 -14.77 7.15 -14.26
N CYS A 192 -15.60 6.21 -13.84
CA CYS A 192 -16.00 6.03 -12.45
C CYS A 192 -15.02 5.06 -11.77
N SER A 193 -14.50 5.44 -10.61
CA SER A 193 -13.65 4.58 -9.78
C SER A 193 -14.34 4.28 -8.45
N ILE A 194 -14.58 3.00 -8.19
CA ILE A 194 -15.03 2.49 -6.90
C ILE A 194 -13.79 2.27 -6.03
N ILE A 195 -13.80 2.79 -4.80
CA ILE A 195 -12.67 2.75 -3.87
C ILE A 195 -13.16 2.27 -2.50
N ILE A 196 -12.59 1.18 -1.99
CA ILE A 196 -12.77 0.69 -0.63
C ILE A 196 -11.41 0.68 0.08
N HIS A 197 -11.28 1.49 1.14
CA HIS A 197 -10.07 1.57 1.97
C HIS A 197 -10.03 0.43 3.00
N ASP A 198 -9.87 -0.80 2.52
CA ASP A 198 -9.83 -2.00 3.34
C ASP A 198 -8.74 -2.98 2.87
N LYS A 199 -7.63 -3.01 3.62
CA LYS A 199 -6.46 -3.85 3.32
C LYS A 199 -6.74 -5.33 3.46
N ASN A 200 -7.58 -5.70 4.43
CA ASN A 200 -7.91 -7.10 4.65
C ASN A 200 -8.79 -7.61 3.51
N LEU A 201 -9.75 -6.81 3.04
CA LEU A 201 -10.54 -7.16 1.86
C LEU A 201 -9.68 -7.24 0.60
N PHE A 202 -8.76 -6.28 0.38
CA PHE A 202 -7.83 -6.35 -0.76
C PHE A 202 -7.03 -7.65 -0.77
N ARG A 203 -6.41 -8.00 0.37
CA ARG A 203 -5.66 -9.25 0.52
C ARG A 203 -6.54 -10.48 0.37
N LYS A 204 -7.79 -10.43 0.85
CA LYS A 204 -8.78 -11.48 0.66
C LYS A 204 -9.05 -11.72 -0.83
N ILE A 205 -9.29 -10.66 -1.60
CA ILE A 205 -9.51 -10.75 -3.04
C ILE A 205 -8.26 -11.28 -3.76
N MET A 206 -7.06 -10.87 -3.36
CA MET A 206 -5.81 -11.45 -3.88
C MET A 206 -5.70 -12.95 -3.57
N GLY A 207 -6.10 -13.39 -2.37
CA GLY A 207 -6.16 -14.80 -2.03
C GLY A 207 -7.19 -15.57 -2.85
N TRP A 208 -8.39 -15.01 -3.07
CA TRP A 208 -9.36 -15.60 -3.98
C TRP A 208 -8.81 -15.73 -5.41
N LYS A 209 -8.10 -14.71 -5.91
CA LYS A 209 -7.45 -14.78 -7.22
C LYS A 209 -6.46 -15.96 -7.28
N LEU A 210 -5.58 -16.10 -6.30
CA LEU A 210 -4.65 -17.23 -6.25
C LEU A 210 -5.38 -18.58 -6.20
N GLY A 211 -6.44 -18.69 -5.39
CA GLY A 211 -7.23 -19.91 -5.31
C GLY A 211 -8.00 -20.21 -6.61
N LEU A 212 -8.39 -19.18 -7.37
CA LEU A 212 -9.01 -19.33 -8.68
C LEU A 212 -8.02 -19.88 -9.71
N GLN A 213 -6.77 -19.41 -9.68
CA GLN A 213 -5.70 -19.93 -10.55
C GLN A 213 -5.46 -21.41 -10.27
N GLU A 214 -5.33 -21.80 -9.00
CA GLU A 214 -5.20 -23.21 -8.58
C GLU A 214 -6.43 -24.04 -8.99
N TYR A 215 -7.64 -23.48 -8.81
CA TYR A 215 -8.89 -24.17 -9.15
C TYR A 215 -8.96 -24.55 -10.64
N PHE A 216 -8.42 -23.72 -11.53
CA PHE A 216 -8.36 -23.97 -12.97
C PHE A 216 -7.02 -24.55 -13.45
N GLY A 217 -6.09 -24.88 -12.54
CA GLY A 217 -4.78 -25.41 -12.89
C GLY A 217 -3.88 -24.43 -13.66
N VAL A 218 -4.08 -23.12 -13.47
CA VAL A 218 -3.31 -22.05 -14.12
C VAL A 218 -2.14 -21.64 -13.22
N ASP A 219 -1.26 -22.60 -12.94
CA ASP A 219 -0.02 -22.36 -12.23
C ASP A 219 1.13 -22.29 -13.25
N ILE A 220 2.01 -21.30 -13.09
CA ILE A 220 3.26 -21.28 -13.84
C ILE A 220 4.12 -22.38 -13.23
N LEU A 221 4.30 -23.49 -13.96
CA LEU A 221 5.27 -24.52 -13.60
C LEU A 221 6.63 -23.83 -13.43
N SER A 222 7.13 -23.84 -12.19
CA SER A 222 8.45 -23.31 -11.84
C SER A 222 9.56 -24.25 -12.29
#